data_AF-A0A0F9TH37-F1
#
_entry.id   AF-A0A0F9TH37-F1
#
_cell.length_a   1.000
_cell.length_b   1.000
_cell.length_c   1.000
_cell.angle_alpha   90.00
_cell.angle_beta   90.00
_cell.angle_gamma   90.00
#
_symmetry.space_group_name_H-M   'P 1'
#
loop_
_entity.id
_entity.type
_entity.pdbx_description
1 polymer ?
#
loop_
_entity_poly.entity_id
_entity_poly.type
_entity_poly.pdbx_seq_one_letter_code
_entity_poly.pdbx_strand_id
1 'polypeptide(L)' 'MIIRCAWCKTVSGSKPPFGGKYDKDITDGICPTCLAKYFPATAKLIKEEHEQKERPTKS' A
#
# COMPACT_ATOMS: atom_id res chain seq x y z
N MET A 1 3.50 7.34 3.86
CA MET A 1 3.11 7.67 2.49
C MET A 1 1.59 7.52 2.40
N ILE A 2 0.90 8.58 1.99
CA ILE A 2 -0.56 8.56 1.88
C ILE A 2 -0.88 8.14 0.45
N ILE A 3 -1.60 7.03 0.27
CA ILE A 3 -2.02 6.55 -1.04
C ILE A 3 -3.47 6.93 -1.24
N ARG A 4 -3.78 7.68 -2.30
CA ARG A 4 -5.14 7.91 -2.74
C ARG A 4 -5.48 6.92 -3.85
N CYS A 5 -6.53 6.14 -3.67
CA CYS A 5 -6.99 5.23 -4.71
C CYS A 5 -7.55 6.01 -5.90
N ALA A 6 -6.99 5.83 -7.09
CA ALA A 6 -7.44 6.48 -8.30
C ALA A 6 -8.90 6.10 -8.67
N TRP A 7 -9.34 4.91 -8.28
CA TRP A 7 -10.63 4.33 -8.68
C TRP A 7 -11.75 4.62 -7.68
N CYS A 8 -11.58 4.23 -6.42
CA CYS A 8 -12.61 4.43 -5.39
C CYS A 8 -12.41 5.71 -4.56
N LYS A 9 -11.35 6.49 -4.84
CA LYS A 9 -10.96 7.72 -4.12
C LYS A 9 -10.70 7.55 -2.62
N THR A 10 -10.72 6.32 -2.11
CA THR A 10 -10.34 5.98 -0.73
C THR A 10 -8.88 6.32 -0.49
N VAL A 11 -8.60 6.96 0.65
CA VAL A 11 -7.26 7.26 1.10
C VAL A 11 -6.82 6.18 2.08
N SER A 12 -5.66 5.58 1.85
CA SER A 12 -5.06 4.57 2.71
C SER A 12 -3.63 4.97 3.06
N GLY A 13 -3.31 5.03 4.34
CA GLY A 13 -2.00 5.39 4.86
C GLY A 13 -2.10 6.07 6.21
N SER A 14 -1.13 5.80 7.09
CA SER A 14 -1.02 6.48 8.37
C SER A 14 -0.29 7.81 8.16
N LYS A 15 -0.91 8.91 8.62
CA LYS A 15 -0.23 10.21 8.67
C LYS A 15 0.98 10.07 9.61
N PRO A 16 2.20 10.45 9.21
CA PRO A 16 3.34 10.43 10.13
C PRO A 16 3.06 11.34 11.33
N PRO A 17 3.52 10.98 12.54
CA PRO A 17 3.18 11.70 13.78
C PRO A 17 3.73 13.14 13.83
N PHE A 18 4.73 13.45 12.99
CA PHE A 18 5.32 14.78 12.89
C PHE A 18 4.79 15.46 11.62
N GLY A 19 3.83 16.36 11.79
CA GLY A 19 3.30 17.19 10.72
C GLY A 19 4.39 18.09 10.15
N GLY A 20 4.95 17.67 9.03
CA GLY A 20 6.05 18.34 8.33
C GLY A 20 5.97 18.02 6.84
N LYS A 21 6.82 18.67 6.04
CA LYS A 21 6.94 18.63 4.56
C LYS A 21 6.55 17.34 3.79
N TYR A 22 6.51 16.18 4.45
CA TYR A 22 6.05 14.88 3.95
C TYR A 22 4.52 14.64 4.04
N ASP A 23 3.76 15.56 4.65
CA ASP A 23 2.29 15.54 4.65
C ASP A 23 1.68 15.73 3.25
N LYS A 24 2.49 16.25 2.31
CA LYS A 24 2.04 16.62 0.95
C LYS A 24 2.21 15.51 -0.08
N ASP A 25 2.91 14.43 0.24
CA ASP A 25 3.14 13.33 -0.69
C ASP A 25 1.95 12.36 -0.68
N ILE A 26 0.82 12.87 -1.20
CA ILE A 26 -0.28 12.02 -1.63
C ILE A 26 0.12 11.43 -2.97
N THR A 27 0.30 10.12 -3.00
CA THR A 27 0.55 9.39 -4.24
C THR A 27 -0.75 8.77 -4.72
N ASP A 28 -1.12 9.02 -5.97
CA ASP A 28 -2.24 8.33 -6.60
C ASP A 28 -1.83 6.90 -6.97
N GLY A 29 -2.65 5.91 -6.57
CA GLY A 29 -2.38 4.49 -6.80
C GLY A 29 -3.66 3.66 -6.79
N ILE A 30 -3.54 2.33 -6.79
CA ILE A 30 -4.68 1.41 -6.62
C ILE A 30 -4.64 0.86 -5.19
N CYS A 31 -5.74 1.00 -4.44
CA CYS A 31 -5.80 0.44 -3.08
C CYS A 31 -5.87 -1.09 -3.10
N PRO A 32 -5.46 -1.78 -2.02
CA PRO A 32 -5.49 -3.24 -1.94
C PRO A 32 -6.87 -3.84 -2.23
N THR A 33 -7.95 -3.15 -1.86
CA THR A 33 -9.33 -3.59 -2.12
C THR A 33 -9.67 -3.57 -3.61
N CYS A 34 -9.34 -2.50 -4.33
CA CYS A 34 -9.53 -2.42 -5.77
C CYS A 34 -8.60 -3.39 -6.49
N LEU A 35 -7.36 -3.52 -6.03
CA LEU A 35 -6.41 -4.48 -6.59
C LEU A 35 -6.95 -5.91 -6.47
N ALA A 36 -7.45 -6.32 -5.30
CA ALA A 36 -8.02 -7.65 -5.11
C ALA A 36 -9.28 -7.89 -5.96
N LYS A 37 -10.10 -6.84 -6.16
CA LYS A 37 -11.34 -6.93 -6.94
C LYS A 37 -11.08 -7.08 -8.45
N TYR A 38 -10.13 -6.34 -8.99
CA TYR A 38 -9.91 -6.24 -10.44
C TYR A 38 -8.67 -6.99 -10.93
N PHE A 39 -7.69 -7.23 -10.06
CA PHE A 39 -6.42 -7.88 -10.37
C PHE A 39 -6.07 -8.96 -9.33
N PRO A 40 -6.89 -10.01 -9.17
CA PRO A 40 -6.72 -11.01 -8.12
C PRO A 40 -5.39 -11.78 -8.23
N ALA A 41 -4.91 -12.04 -9.46
CA ALA A 41 -3.61 -12.68 -9.68
C ALA A 41 -2.44 -11.82 -9.16
N THR A 42 -2.47 -10.51 -9.48
CA THR A 42 -1.46 -9.56 -8.99
C THR A 42 -1.53 -9.38 -7.47
N ALA A 43 -2.74 -9.33 -6.91
CA ALA A 43 -2.93 -9.25 -5.46
C ALA A 43 -2.35 -10.48 -4.73
N LYS A 44 -2.45 -11.67 -5.33
CA LYS A 44 -1.84 -12.89 -4.80
C LYS A 44 -0.32 -12.82 -4.80
N LEU A 45 0.28 -12.40 -5.92
CA LEU A 45 1.74 -12.26 -6.05
C LEU A 45 2.32 -11.26 -5.05
N ILE A 46 1.66 -10.11 -4.84
CA ILE A 46 2.10 -9.10 -3.87
C ILE A 46 2.04 -9.64 -2.44
N LYS A 47 1.01 -10.42 -2.08
CA LYS A 47 0.94 -11.08 -0.76
C LYS A 47 2.09 -12.05 -0.55
N GLU A 48 2.38 -12.89 -1.55
CA GLU A 48 3.46 -13.87 -1.49
C GLU A 48 4.84 -13.19 -1.35
N GLU A 49 5.06 -12.07 -2.03
CA GLU A 49 6.31 -11.29 -1.91
C GLU A 49 6.47 -10.64 -0.52
N HIS A 50 5.38 -10.11 0.04
CA HIS A 50 5.40 -9.47 1.36
C HIS A 50 5.70 -10.49 2.46
N GLU A 51 5.10 -11.69 2.38
CA GLU A 51 5.33 -12.78 3.34
C GLU A 51 6.76 -13.35 3.27
N GLN A 52 7.40 -13.32 2.10
CA GLN A 52 8.80 -13.73 1.97
C GLN A 52 9.79 -12.72 2.56
N LYS A 53 9.48 -11.41 2.51
CA LYS A 53 10.32 -10.36 3.10
C LYS A 53 10.26 -10.31 4.63
N GLU A 54 9.21 -10.85 5.24
CA GLU A 54 9.06 -10.92 6.70
C GLU A 54 9.72 -12.15 7.33
N ARG A 55 10.37 -13.03 6.56
CA ARG A 55 11.18 -14.11 7.14
C ARG A 55 12.45 -13.50 7.74
N PRO A 56 12.63 -13.48 9.08
CA PRO A 56 13.89 -13.07 9.66
C PRO A 56 14.93 -14.10 9.22
N THR A 57 16.00 -13.63 8.59
CA THR A 57 17.27 -14.36 8.58
C THR A 57 17.66 -14.59 10.04
N LYS A 58 17.30 -15.77 10.58
CA LYS A 58 17.91 -16.33 11.78
C LYS A 58 19.40 -16.53 11.45
N SER A 59 20.21 -15.56 11.85
CA SER A 59 21.65 -15.74 12.11
C SER A 59 21.86 -16.20 13.53
#